data_AF-A0A7C5DCV3-F1
#
_entry.id   AF-A0A7C5DCV3-F1
#
_cell.length_a   1.000
_cell.length_b   1.000
_cell.length_c   1.000
_cell.angle_alpha   90.00
_cell.angle_beta   90.00
_cell.angle_gamma   90.00
#
_symmetry.space_group_name_H-M   'P 1'
#
loop_
_entity.id
_entity.type
_entity.pdbx_description
1 polymer ?
#
loop_
_entity_poly.entity_id
_entity_poly.type
_entity_poly.pdbx_seq_one_letter_code
_entity_poly.pdbx_strand_id
1 'polypeptide(L)'
;MKTLNFRVILFAFALIFGVVFSIPSLTQSDEGKKITLGLDLQGGLHMLLGIKSDVAIESRIKSMAASVKYIFDDEEIIFDDLRMVEGEQITFELLDKDDVAKAKTLIQKELEGVTLTENGLKFTLSMTKAEVTRTKQSAIKQAVDTIRNRLNEFGLAEPTVAKQGEDKILVEVPGIKTQADEQRIRELIARAAHLQLMAVDEDRAARVNSMNPNEAKSFGDVILPDVNTPERKYLLRAIQVLDGSMLTDAKVGFDKNNQPFINFTLNGQGAKIFGDFTKLATRDGKHDRMAIVLDNKVISAPSINERIGGGRVQ
;
A
#
# COMPACT_ATOMS: atom_id res chain seq x y z
N MET A 1 59.65 3.60 -48.29
CA MET A 1 58.60 3.00 -47.42
C MET A 1 57.53 4.06 -47.22
N LYS A 2 56.30 3.87 -47.72
CA LYS A 2 55.21 4.84 -47.51
C LYS A 2 54.86 4.82 -46.02
N THR A 3 55.03 5.94 -45.34
CA THR A 3 54.63 6.12 -43.95
C THR A 3 53.12 5.86 -43.86
N LEU A 4 52.72 4.95 -42.97
CA LEU A 4 51.31 4.64 -42.77
C LEU A 4 50.59 5.94 -42.40
N ASN A 5 49.54 6.28 -43.15
CA ASN A 5 48.72 7.45 -42.88
C ASN A 5 48.09 7.29 -41.48
N PHE A 6 48.32 8.26 -40.60
CA PHE A 6 47.80 8.26 -39.22
C PHE A 6 46.28 8.00 -39.17
N ARG A 7 45.54 8.42 -40.19
CA ARG A 7 44.09 8.13 -40.33
C ARG A 7 43.79 6.62 -40.42
N VAL A 8 44.65 5.85 -41.10
CA VAL A 8 44.50 4.39 -41.24
C VAL A 8 44.78 3.70 -39.90
N ILE A 9 45.76 4.19 -39.14
CA ILE A 9 46.07 3.68 -37.80
C ILE A 9 44.89 3.95 -36.84
N LEU A 10 44.33 5.16 -36.89
CA LEU A 10 43.15 5.53 -36.09
C LEU A 10 41.93 4.65 -36.44
N PHE A 11 41.68 4.41 -37.73
CA PHE A 11 40.59 3.53 -38.17
C PHE A 11 40.81 2.07 -37.73
N ALA A 12 42.04 1.57 -37.82
CA ALA A 12 42.37 0.21 -37.36
C ALA A 12 42.15 0.08 -35.85
N PHE A 13 42.56 1.08 -35.05
CA PHE A 13 42.30 1.11 -33.61
C PHE A 13 40.80 1.15 -33.30
N ALA A 14 40.03 2.00 -33.98
CA ALA A 14 38.59 2.08 -33.79
C ALA A 14 37.88 0.77 -34.16
N LEU A 15 38.32 0.10 -35.23
CA LEU A 15 37.79 -1.21 -35.65
C LEU A 15 38.09 -2.29 -34.62
N ILE A 16 39.35 -2.39 -34.17
CA ILE A 16 39.77 -3.35 -33.14
C ILE A 16 38.99 -3.10 -31.85
N PHE A 17 38.86 -1.84 -31.43
CA PHE A 17 38.11 -1.46 -30.24
C PHE A 17 36.62 -1.85 -30.37
N GLY A 18 36.00 -1.58 -31.52
CA GLY A 18 34.62 -1.99 -31.80
C GLY A 18 34.41 -3.50 -31.76
N VAL A 19 35.33 -4.27 -32.33
CA VAL A 19 35.29 -5.74 -32.29
C VAL A 19 35.45 -6.24 -30.87
N VAL A 20 36.45 -5.77 -30.12
CA VAL A 20 36.71 -6.18 -28.73
C VAL A 20 35.50 -5.91 -27.82
N PHE A 21 34.86 -4.75 -27.96
CA PHE A 21 33.64 -4.42 -27.20
C PHE A 21 32.41 -5.22 -27.63
N SER A 22 32.39 -5.75 -28.86
CA SER A 22 31.29 -6.57 -29.38
C SER A 22 31.41 -8.06 -29.07
N ILE A 23 32.63 -8.55 -28.75
CA ILE A 23 32.89 -9.96 -28.43
C ILE A 23 31.96 -10.48 -27.31
N PRO A 24 31.78 -9.81 -26.16
CA PRO A 24 30.88 -10.29 -25.09
C PRO A 24 29.43 -10.49 -25.55
N SER A 25 28.97 -9.68 -26.50
CA SER A 25 27.63 -9.79 -27.07
C SER A 25 27.51 -10.94 -28.09
N LEU A 26 28.58 -11.24 -28.83
CA LEU A 26 28.62 -12.31 -29.85
C LEU A 26 28.83 -13.70 -29.24
N THR A 27 29.67 -13.80 -28.21
CA THR A 27 29.99 -15.08 -27.54
C THR A 27 29.05 -15.39 -26.38
N GLN A 28 28.12 -14.50 -26.05
CA GLN A 28 27.22 -14.60 -24.89
C GLN A 28 27.96 -14.91 -23.57
N SER A 29 29.22 -14.51 -23.40
CA SER A 29 30.06 -14.81 -22.21
C SER A 29 29.52 -14.18 -20.92
N ASP A 30 29.62 -14.83 -19.77
CA ASP A 30 29.05 -14.34 -18.50
C ASP A 30 29.66 -13.02 -17.98
N GLU A 31 30.82 -12.62 -18.48
CA GLU A 31 31.48 -11.34 -18.14
C GLU A 31 31.46 -10.34 -19.31
N GLY A 32 31.05 -9.09 -19.03
CA GLY A 32 31.05 -7.96 -19.96
C GLY A 32 29.66 -7.38 -20.25
N LYS A 33 29.59 -6.10 -20.64
CA LYS A 33 28.33 -5.45 -21.03
C LYS A 33 27.87 -6.01 -22.38
N LYS A 34 26.72 -6.68 -22.41
CA LYS A 34 26.08 -7.22 -23.63
C LYS A 34 25.02 -6.26 -24.16
N ILE A 35 24.67 -6.40 -25.44
CA ILE A 35 23.45 -5.81 -25.97
C ILE A 35 22.26 -6.51 -25.31
N THR A 36 21.37 -5.73 -24.69
CA THR A 36 20.10 -6.24 -24.17
C THR A 36 19.21 -6.61 -25.35
N LEU A 37 18.88 -7.89 -25.47
CA LEU A 37 18.00 -8.40 -26.51
C LEU A 37 16.54 -8.25 -26.02
N GLY A 38 15.65 -7.80 -26.89
CA GLY A 38 14.23 -7.68 -26.57
C GLY A 38 13.54 -9.04 -26.42
N LEU A 39 12.30 -9.01 -25.93
CA LEU A 39 11.45 -10.19 -25.69
C LEU A 39 11.37 -11.13 -26.91
N ASP A 40 11.17 -10.57 -28.10
CA ASP A 40 11.02 -11.35 -29.34
C ASP A 40 12.27 -12.16 -29.71
N LEU A 41 13.45 -11.75 -29.24
CA LEU A 41 14.73 -12.39 -29.57
C LEU A 41 15.25 -13.31 -28.45
N GLN A 42 14.84 -13.10 -27.20
CA GLN A 42 15.27 -13.91 -26.04
C GLN A 42 14.19 -14.85 -25.48
N GLY A 43 12.93 -14.67 -25.87
CA GLY A 43 11.79 -15.20 -25.13
C GLY A 43 11.64 -14.51 -23.76
N GLY A 44 10.47 -14.70 -23.15
CA GLY A 44 10.20 -14.12 -21.84
C GLY A 44 8.71 -14.09 -21.50
N LEU A 45 8.38 -13.28 -20.51
CA LEU A 45 7.03 -13.16 -19.96
C LEU A 45 6.39 -11.85 -20.40
N HIS A 46 5.23 -11.93 -21.04
CA HIS A 46 4.38 -10.78 -21.39
C HIS A 46 3.02 -10.95 -20.72
N MET A 47 2.61 -9.97 -19.90
CA MET A 47 1.36 -10.01 -19.16
C MET A 47 0.63 -8.67 -19.18
N LEU A 48 -0.69 -8.76 -19.29
CA LEU A 48 -1.60 -7.63 -19.05
C LEU A 48 -2.39 -7.88 -17.78
N LEU A 49 -2.27 -6.95 -16.83
CA LEU A 49 -2.86 -7.03 -15.50
C LEU A 49 -3.93 -5.96 -15.35
N GLY A 50 -5.15 -6.36 -15.00
CA GLY A 50 -6.23 -5.42 -14.67
C GLY A 50 -6.12 -4.93 -13.22
N ILE A 51 -6.34 -3.65 -13.01
CA ILE A 51 -6.35 -3.05 -11.67
C ILE A 51 -7.77 -2.98 -11.13
N LYS A 52 -7.95 -3.44 -9.88
CA LYS A 52 -9.21 -3.32 -9.15
C LYS A 52 -9.40 -1.88 -8.66
N SER A 53 -9.94 -1.03 -9.52
CA SER A 53 -10.19 0.39 -9.22
C SER A 53 -11.11 0.59 -8.01
N ASP A 54 -12.10 -0.28 -7.84
CA ASP A 54 -13.09 -0.14 -6.76
C ASP A 54 -12.46 -0.32 -5.37
N VAL A 55 -11.49 -1.24 -5.26
CA VAL A 55 -10.73 -1.47 -4.01
C VAL A 55 -9.89 -0.24 -3.65
N ALA A 56 -9.33 0.45 -4.66
CA ALA A 56 -8.56 1.67 -4.42
C ALA A 56 -9.46 2.82 -3.95
N ILE A 57 -10.68 2.92 -4.49
CA ILE A 57 -11.69 3.90 -4.03
C ILE A 57 -12.09 3.60 -2.59
N GLU A 58 -12.42 2.34 -2.29
CA GLU A 58 -12.79 1.92 -0.94
C GLU A 58 -11.68 2.24 0.08
N SER A 59 -10.42 1.94 -0.26
CA SER A 59 -9.26 2.26 0.58
C SER A 59 -9.10 3.77 0.79
N ARG A 60 -9.26 4.57 -0.28
CA ARG A 60 -9.20 6.04 -0.19
C ARG A 60 -10.30 6.60 0.71
N ILE A 61 -11.53 6.07 0.60
CA ILE A 61 -12.65 6.43 1.47
C ILE A 61 -12.32 6.06 2.93
N LYS A 62 -11.82 4.86 3.22
CA LYS A 62 -11.39 4.50 4.59
C LYS A 62 -10.33 5.45 5.16
N SER A 63 -9.36 5.85 4.33
CA SER A 63 -8.32 6.81 4.69
C SER A 63 -8.90 8.21 4.99
N MET A 64 -9.88 8.66 4.19
CA MET A 64 -10.65 9.88 4.47
C MET A 64 -11.45 9.76 5.77
N ALA A 65 -12.10 8.62 6.03
CA ALA A 65 -12.85 8.38 7.27
C ALA A 65 -11.95 8.46 8.51
N ALA A 66 -10.76 7.86 8.43
CA ALA A 66 -9.74 7.95 9.47
C ALA A 66 -9.28 9.40 9.71
N SER A 67 -9.12 10.17 8.63
CA SER A 67 -8.77 11.59 8.70
C SER A 67 -9.89 12.43 9.32
N VAL A 68 -11.16 12.18 8.96
CA VAL A 68 -12.33 12.85 9.58
C VAL A 68 -12.38 12.55 11.07
N LYS A 69 -12.28 11.27 11.45
CA LYS A 69 -12.22 10.85 12.86
C LYS A 69 -11.14 11.61 13.61
N TYR A 70 -9.93 11.62 13.05
CA TYR A 70 -8.80 12.29 13.66
C TYR A 70 -9.03 13.79 13.86
N ILE A 71 -9.56 14.49 12.84
CA ILE A 71 -9.86 15.92 12.92
C ILE A 71 -10.91 16.21 13.99
N PHE A 72 -11.95 15.38 14.08
CA PHE A 72 -13.00 15.56 15.07
C PHE A 72 -12.51 15.30 16.49
N ASP A 73 -11.69 14.26 16.68
CA ASP A 73 -11.07 13.96 17.97
C ASP A 73 -10.10 15.08 18.41
N ASP A 74 -9.30 15.65 17.49
CA ASP A 74 -8.34 16.75 17.77
C ASP A 74 -9.06 18.07 18.12
N GLU A 75 -10.22 18.32 17.52
CA GLU A 75 -11.02 19.54 17.72
C GLU A 75 -12.17 19.37 18.73
N GLU A 76 -12.18 18.25 19.46
CA GLU A 76 -13.16 17.87 20.49
C GLU A 76 -14.63 17.87 20.00
N ILE A 77 -14.84 17.62 18.71
CA ILE A 77 -16.17 17.52 18.11
C ILE A 77 -16.76 16.16 18.44
N ILE A 78 -17.94 16.15 19.07
CA ILE A 78 -18.59 14.90 19.49
C ILE A 78 -19.42 14.35 18.32
N PHE A 79 -19.06 13.14 17.88
CA PHE A 79 -19.75 12.43 16.80
C PHE A 79 -20.00 10.97 17.18
N ASP A 80 -20.97 10.36 16.51
CA ASP A 80 -21.25 8.94 16.59
C ASP A 80 -21.36 8.33 15.19
N ASP A 81 -21.46 7.01 15.13
CA ASP A 81 -21.96 6.28 13.98
C ASP A 81 -21.11 6.45 12.70
N LEU A 82 -19.81 6.76 12.86
CA LEU A 82 -18.86 6.89 11.75
C LEU A 82 -18.64 5.54 11.07
N ARG A 83 -19.28 5.34 9.93
CA ARG A 83 -19.29 4.07 9.20
C ARG A 83 -19.22 4.26 7.70
N MET A 84 -18.70 3.24 7.03
CA MET A 84 -18.68 3.17 5.58
C MET A 84 -19.99 2.56 5.06
N VAL A 85 -20.60 3.23 4.08
CA VAL A 85 -21.83 2.80 3.40
C VAL A 85 -21.46 2.44 1.95
N GLU A 86 -21.83 1.23 1.55
CA GLU A 86 -21.65 0.70 0.18
C GLU A 86 -20.22 0.75 -0.40
N GLY A 87 -19.21 1.07 0.41
CA GLY A 87 -17.81 1.13 -0.02
C GLY A 87 -17.38 2.42 -0.71
N GLU A 88 -18.31 3.35 -0.92
CA GLU A 88 -18.06 4.61 -1.64
C GLU A 88 -18.36 5.86 -0.79
N GLN A 89 -19.05 5.68 0.34
CA GLN A 89 -19.52 6.79 1.16
C GLN A 89 -19.20 6.55 2.63
N ILE A 90 -19.07 7.64 3.38
CA ILE A 90 -18.95 7.65 4.84
C ILE A 90 -20.16 8.37 5.38
N THR A 91 -20.79 7.79 6.40
CA THR A 91 -21.82 8.48 7.17
C THR A 91 -21.34 8.66 8.60
N PHE A 92 -21.69 9.80 9.19
CA PHE A 92 -21.50 10.07 10.63
C PHE A 92 -22.63 10.96 11.12
N GLU A 93 -22.86 10.95 12.43
CA GLU A 93 -23.84 11.80 13.09
C GLU A 93 -23.14 12.70 14.10
N LEU A 94 -23.38 14.01 14.04
CA LEU A 94 -22.89 14.95 15.04
C LEU A 94 -23.85 14.99 16.23
N LEU A 95 -23.33 14.96 17.45
CA LEU A 95 -24.17 15.02 18.65
C LEU A 95 -24.49 16.45 19.09
N ASP A 96 -23.68 17.42 18.64
CA ASP A 96 -23.91 18.85 18.88
C ASP A 96 -24.24 19.58 17.56
N LYS A 97 -25.29 20.41 17.60
CA LYS A 97 -25.71 21.24 16.48
C LYS A 97 -24.78 22.44 16.28
N ASP A 98 -24.17 22.94 17.34
CA ASP A 98 -23.28 24.10 17.28
C ASP A 98 -21.96 23.75 16.57
N ASP A 99 -21.56 22.47 16.62
CA ASP A 99 -20.38 21.96 15.93
C ASP A 99 -20.54 21.81 14.41
N VAL A 100 -21.77 21.85 13.87
CA VAL A 100 -22.04 21.61 12.44
C VAL A 100 -21.24 22.56 11.54
N ALA A 101 -21.21 23.85 11.87
CA ALA A 101 -20.50 24.85 11.09
C ALA A 101 -18.97 24.64 11.17
N LYS A 102 -18.47 24.29 12.35
CA LYS A 102 -17.06 24.00 12.61
C LYS A 102 -16.61 22.76 11.84
N ALA A 103 -17.35 21.65 11.98
CA ALA A 103 -17.08 20.38 11.31
C ALA A 103 -17.03 20.53 9.78
N LYS A 104 -18.00 21.24 9.19
CA LYS A 104 -18.05 21.49 7.74
C LYS A 104 -16.83 22.27 7.24
N THR A 105 -16.45 23.31 7.97
CA THR A 105 -15.29 24.14 7.64
C THR A 105 -14.00 23.34 7.72
N LEU A 106 -13.83 22.53 8.77
CA LEU A 106 -12.66 21.68 8.96
C LEU A 106 -12.54 20.63 7.85
N ILE A 107 -13.63 19.91 7.54
CA ILE A 107 -13.65 18.91 6.47
C ILE A 107 -13.27 19.54 5.13
N GLN A 108 -13.85 20.69 4.78
CA GLN A 108 -13.57 21.36 3.50
C GLN A 108 -12.15 21.92 3.42
N LYS A 109 -11.54 22.28 4.56
CA LYS A 109 -10.19 22.82 4.64
C LYS A 109 -9.13 21.72 4.56
N GLU A 110 -9.33 20.62 5.29
CA GLU A 110 -8.33 19.57 5.44
C GLU A 110 -8.47 18.43 4.42
N LEU A 111 -9.67 18.25 3.82
CA LEU A 111 -9.93 17.23 2.82
C LEU A 111 -10.27 17.84 1.45
N GLU A 112 -9.40 17.60 0.48
CA GLU A 112 -9.66 17.96 -0.91
C GLU A 112 -10.58 16.96 -1.61
N GLY A 113 -11.41 17.46 -2.52
CA GLY A 113 -12.14 16.60 -3.47
C GLY A 113 -13.31 15.83 -2.87
N VAL A 114 -13.85 16.28 -1.73
CA VAL A 114 -15.00 15.68 -1.05
C VAL A 114 -16.31 16.42 -1.36
N THR A 115 -17.41 15.68 -1.38
CA THR A 115 -18.79 16.20 -1.41
C THR A 115 -19.48 15.79 -0.13
N LEU A 116 -19.95 16.79 0.63
CA LEU A 116 -20.66 16.61 1.88
C LEU A 116 -22.15 16.87 1.67
N THR A 117 -22.99 15.89 1.97
CA THR A 117 -24.45 16.02 1.99
C THR A 117 -24.93 15.98 3.43
N GLU A 118 -25.76 16.96 3.81
CA GLU A 118 -26.28 17.11 5.17
C GLU A 118 -27.77 16.75 5.22
N ASN A 119 -28.18 16.01 6.24
CA ASN A 119 -29.57 15.72 6.56
C ASN A 119 -29.77 15.86 8.08
N GLY A 120 -29.95 17.10 8.54
CA GLY A 120 -29.98 17.43 9.96
C GLY A 120 -28.60 17.27 10.60
N LEU A 121 -28.51 16.37 11.58
CA LEU A 121 -27.25 16.03 12.26
C LEU A 121 -26.50 14.88 11.59
N LYS A 122 -27.11 14.23 10.59
CA LYS A 122 -26.49 13.13 9.86
C LYS A 122 -25.83 13.65 8.59
N PHE A 123 -24.56 13.31 8.43
CA PHE A 123 -23.74 13.73 7.30
C PHE A 123 -23.35 12.52 6.47
N THR A 124 -23.31 12.71 5.15
CA THR A 124 -22.79 11.75 4.19
C THR A 124 -21.68 12.39 3.39
N LEU A 125 -20.48 11.82 3.50
CA LEU A 125 -19.29 12.24 2.76
C LEU A 125 -19.04 11.26 1.63
N SER A 126 -18.79 11.81 0.44
CA SER A 126 -18.46 11.06 -0.77
C SER A 126 -17.33 11.76 -1.54
N MET A 127 -16.68 11.05 -2.45
CA MET A 127 -15.66 11.66 -3.32
C MET A 127 -16.32 12.36 -4.52
N THR A 128 -15.77 13.51 -4.93
CA THR A 128 -16.11 14.14 -6.21
C THR A 128 -15.66 13.26 -7.38
N LYS A 129 -16.28 13.40 -8.56
CA LYS A 129 -15.88 12.66 -9.78
C LYS A 129 -14.41 12.89 -10.16
N ALA A 130 -13.92 14.10 -9.93
CA ALA A 130 -12.51 14.44 -10.14
C ALA A 130 -11.60 13.66 -9.19
N GLU A 131 -11.96 13.57 -7.90
CA GLU A 131 -11.19 12.84 -6.90
C GLU A 131 -11.20 11.32 -7.12
N VAL A 132 -12.34 10.77 -7.58
CA VAL A 132 -12.42 9.36 -8.00
C VAL A 132 -11.45 9.09 -9.13
N THR A 133 -11.41 9.95 -10.14
CA THR A 133 -10.49 9.81 -11.28
C THR A 133 -9.03 9.94 -10.85
N ARG A 134 -8.71 10.92 -9.99
CA ARG A 134 -7.37 11.11 -9.40
C ARG A 134 -6.94 9.87 -8.63
N THR A 135 -7.84 9.30 -7.84
CA THR A 135 -7.58 8.08 -7.05
C THR A 135 -7.29 6.88 -7.94
N LYS A 136 -8.08 6.66 -8.99
CA LYS A 136 -7.82 5.59 -9.98
C LYS A 136 -6.44 5.76 -10.64
N GLN A 137 -6.12 6.97 -11.08
CA GLN A 137 -4.82 7.27 -11.70
C GLN A 137 -3.63 7.06 -10.75
N SER A 138 -3.76 7.50 -9.50
CA SER A 138 -2.75 7.29 -8.46
C SER A 138 -2.57 5.81 -8.15
N ALA A 139 -3.66 5.03 -8.07
CA ALA A 139 -3.60 3.59 -7.84
C ALA A 139 -2.86 2.86 -8.97
N ILE A 140 -3.11 3.24 -10.23
CA ILE A 140 -2.38 2.69 -11.39
C ILE A 140 -0.89 3.02 -11.30
N LYS A 141 -0.56 4.28 -11.03
CA LYS A 141 0.83 4.72 -10.89
C LYS A 141 1.55 3.95 -9.79
N GLN A 142 0.93 3.86 -8.62
CA GLN A 142 1.48 3.13 -7.48
C GLN A 142 1.67 1.64 -7.78
N ALA A 143 0.71 1.02 -8.47
CA ALA A 143 0.82 -0.37 -8.88
C ALA A 143 1.97 -0.60 -9.87
N VAL A 144 2.15 0.29 -10.85
CA VAL A 144 3.29 0.26 -11.79
C VAL A 144 4.62 0.35 -11.03
N ASP A 145 4.75 1.31 -10.11
CA ASP A 145 5.98 1.50 -9.33
C ASP A 145 6.25 0.30 -8.41
N THR A 146 5.21 -0.25 -7.79
CA THR A 146 5.31 -1.43 -6.92
C THR A 146 5.76 -2.67 -7.69
N ILE A 147 5.14 -2.94 -8.84
CA ILE A 147 5.50 -4.08 -9.70
C ILE A 147 6.93 -3.92 -10.19
N ARG A 148 7.32 -2.72 -10.63
CA ARG A 148 8.69 -2.43 -11.06
C ARG A 148 9.71 -2.71 -9.94
N ASN A 149 9.47 -2.22 -8.73
CA ASN A 149 10.38 -2.43 -7.60
C ASN A 149 10.53 -3.91 -7.23
N ARG A 150 9.43 -4.67 -7.20
CA ARG A 150 9.47 -6.12 -6.91
C ARG A 150 10.23 -6.93 -7.95
N LEU A 151 10.09 -6.57 -9.22
CA LEU A 151 10.82 -7.24 -10.30
C LEU A 151 12.32 -6.87 -10.27
N ASN A 152 12.64 -5.63 -9.91
CA ASN A 152 14.03 -5.20 -9.71
C ASN A 152 14.70 -5.92 -8.52
N GLU A 153 13.98 -6.12 -7.42
CA GLU A 153 14.48 -6.89 -6.25
C GLU A 153 14.79 -8.35 -6.59
N PHE A 154 14.13 -8.92 -7.59
CA PHE A 154 14.42 -10.27 -8.07
C PHE A 154 15.75 -10.35 -8.86
N GLY A 155 16.35 -9.22 -9.22
CA GLY A 155 17.62 -9.17 -9.95
C GLY A 155 17.50 -9.49 -11.44
N LEU A 156 16.31 -9.31 -12.03
CA LEU A 156 16.07 -9.52 -13.46
C LEU A 156 16.62 -8.36 -14.30
N ALA A 157 16.99 -8.66 -15.55
CA ALA A 157 17.38 -7.65 -16.52
C ALA A 157 16.16 -6.77 -16.84
N GLU A 158 16.25 -5.48 -16.51
CA GLU A 158 15.36 -4.35 -16.83
C GLU A 158 13.93 -4.72 -17.29
N PRO A 159 13.02 -5.05 -16.36
CA PRO A 159 11.63 -5.31 -16.69
C PRO A 159 10.94 -4.04 -17.21
N THR A 160 10.13 -4.17 -18.26
CA THR A 160 9.29 -3.06 -18.74
C THR A 160 7.93 -3.15 -18.05
N VAL A 161 7.60 -2.11 -17.27
CA VAL A 161 6.32 -1.98 -16.57
C VAL A 161 5.71 -0.63 -16.91
N ALA A 162 4.57 -0.66 -17.58
CA ALA A 162 3.89 0.54 -18.07
C ALA A 162 2.37 0.42 -17.98
N LYS A 163 1.69 1.56 -17.86
CA LYS A 163 0.23 1.61 -17.98
C LYS A 163 -0.17 1.37 -19.45
N GLN A 164 -1.14 0.50 -19.67
CA GLN A 164 -1.75 0.26 -20.98
C GLN A 164 -3.26 0.54 -20.91
N GLY A 165 -3.73 1.57 -21.60
CA GLY A 165 -5.14 1.99 -21.54
C GLY A 165 -5.50 2.69 -20.22
N GLU A 166 -6.73 2.50 -19.76
CA GLU A 166 -7.26 3.15 -18.56
C GLU A 166 -7.00 2.36 -17.28
N ASP A 167 -7.09 1.03 -17.30
CA ASP A 167 -7.12 0.18 -16.09
C ASP A 167 -6.15 -1.01 -16.15
N LYS A 168 -5.30 -1.10 -17.18
CA LYS A 168 -4.36 -2.22 -17.36
C LYS A 168 -2.91 -1.80 -17.19
N ILE A 169 -2.10 -2.74 -16.73
CA ILE A 169 -0.64 -2.65 -16.64
C ILE A 169 -0.04 -3.70 -17.57
N LEU A 170 0.82 -3.25 -18.48
CA LEU A 170 1.70 -4.08 -19.27
C LEU A 170 2.96 -4.39 -18.46
N VAL A 171 3.28 -5.68 -18.36
CA VAL A 171 4.50 -6.17 -17.73
C VAL A 171 5.23 -7.08 -18.72
N GLU A 172 6.47 -6.74 -19.02
CA GLU A 172 7.35 -7.51 -19.88
C GLU A 172 8.66 -7.80 -19.16
N VAL A 173 9.03 -9.07 -19.11
CA VAL A 173 10.23 -9.53 -18.43
C VAL A 173 11.04 -10.41 -19.39
N PRO A 174 12.21 -9.93 -19.89
CA PRO A 174 13.04 -10.69 -20.81
C PRO A 174 13.79 -11.81 -20.10
N GLY A 175 14.17 -12.85 -20.86
CA GLY A 175 15.09 -13.88 -20.37
C GLY A 175 14.46 -14.96 -19.48
N ILE A 176 13.12 -14.96 -19.34
CA ILE A 176 12.38 -16.02 -18.64
C ILE A 176 12.22 -17.23 -19.57
N LYS A 177 12.80 -18.36 -19.18
CA LYS A 177 12.84 -19.58 -20.01
C LYS A 177 12.08 -20.76 -19.41
N THR A 178 11.79 -20.73 -18.11
CA THR A 178 11.13 -21.84 -17.42
C THR A 178 9.74 -21.43 -16.91
N GLN A 179 8.79 -22.38 -16.91
CA GLN A 179 7.45 -22.16 -16.33
C GLN A 179 7.51 -21.89 -14.82
N ALA A 180 8.52 -22.43 -14.12
CA ALA A 180 8.69 -22.19 -12.68
C ALA A 180 9.07 -20.74 -12.38
N ASP A 181 9.92 -20.13 -13.23
CA ASP A 181 10.29 -18.71 -13.10
C ASP A 181 9.11 -17.80 -13.44
N GLU A 182 8.35 -18.13 -14.49
CA GLU A 182 7.11 -17.41 -14.83
C GLU A 182 6.12 -17.43 -13.66
N GLN A 183 5.88 -18.60 -13.07
CA GLN A 183 4.96 -18.75 -11.95
C GLN A 183 5.42 -17.95 -10.73
N ARG A 184 6.72 -17.97 -10.42
CA ARG A 184 7.28 -17.19 -9.31
C ARG A 184 7.13 -15.68 -9.54
N ILE A 185 7.37 -15.20 -10.76
CA ILE A 185 7.18 -13.79 -11.12
C ILE A 185 5.70 -13.41 -11.02
N ARG A 186 4.80 -14.27 -11.52
CA ARG A 186 3.36 -14.06 -11.40
C ARG A 186 2.94 -13.94 -9.94
N GLU A 187 3.45 -14.81 -9.07
CA GLU A 187 3.17 -14.76 -7.63
C GLU A 187 3.71 -13.48 -6.97
N LEU A 188 4.92 -13.04 -7.33
CA LEU A 188 5.50 -11.79 -6.82
C LEU A 188 4.68 -10.56 -7.21
N ILE A 189 4.17 -10.54 -8.44
CA ILE A 189 3.31 -9.48 -8.95
C ILE A 189 1.92 -9.55 -8.30
N ALA A 190 1.32 -10.74 -8.25
CA ALA A 190 -0.04 -10.95 -7.77
C ALA A 190 -0.19 -10.78 -6.26
N ARG A 191 0.90 -10.80 -5.50
CA ARG A 191 0.90 -10.52 -4.07
C ARG A 191 0.38 -9.09 -3.85
N ALA A 192 -0.89 -8.92 -3.50
CA ALA A 192 -1.36 -7.63 -3.04
C ALA A 192 -0.56 -7.24 -1.77
N ALA A 193 -0.42 -5.95 -1.52
CA ALA A 193 0.28 -5.46 -0.32
C ALA A 193 -0.51 -4.30 0.27
N HIS A 194 -1.80 -4.49 0.47
CA HIS A 194 -2.62 -3.51 1.15
C HIS A 194 -2.43 -3.65 2.66
N LEU A 195 -1.46 -2.92 3.18
CA LEU A 195 -1.17 -2.85 4.60
C LEU A 195 -2.14 -1.89 5.28
N GLN A 196 -2.80 -2.38 6.33
CA GLN A 196 -3.69 -1.60 7.19
C GLN A 196 -3.34 -1.91 8.64
N LEU A 197 -3.23 -0.87 9.46
CA LEU A 197 -3.11 -0.99 10.91
C LEU A 197 -4.49 -0.68 11.49
N MET A 198 -5.15 -1.71 12.03
CA MET A 198 -6.55 -1.64 12.46
C MET A 198 -6.65 -1.87 13.96
N ALA A 199 -7.50 -1.10 14.65
CA ALA A 199 -7.75 -1.31 16.07
C ALA A 199 -8.60 -2.57 16.28
N VAL A 200 -8.28 -3.37 17.29
CA VAL A 200 -9.15 -4.47 17.73
C VAL A 200 -10.32 -3.89 18.52
N ASP A 201 -11.55 -4.36 18.29
CA ASP A 201 -12.69 -3.96 19.12
C ASP A 201 -12.72 -4.79 20.41
N GLU A 202 -11.97 -4.36 21.42
CA GLU A 202 -11.81 -5.11 22.68
C GLU A 202 -13.14 -5.28 23.44
N ASP A 203 -14.08 -4.34 23.30
CA ASP A 203 -15.40 -4.40 23.97
C ASP A 203 -16.24 -5.60 23.51
N ARG A 204 -16.06 -6.03 22.25
CA ARG A 204 -16.84 -7.11 21.62
C ARG A 204 -15.99 -8.28 21.16
N ALA A 205 -14.66 -8.22 21.31
CA ALA A 205 -13.73 -9.23 20.82
C ALA A 205 -14.07 -10.65 21.32
N ALA A 206 -14.60 -10.79 22.55
CA ALA A 206 -15.03 -12.07 23.11
C ALA A 206 -16.15 -12.76 22.30
N ARG A 207 -16.95 -11.98 21.54
CA ARG A 207 -18.07 -12.48 20.74
C ARG A 207 -17.69 -12.83 19.30
N VAL A 208 -16.43 -12.63 18.89
CA VAL A 208 -15.96 -12.76 17.49
C VAL A 208 -16.36 -14.09 16.83
N ASN A 209 -16.36 -15.20 17.59
CA ASN A 209 -16.69 -16.52 17.07
C ASN A 209 -18.21 -16.76 16.94
N SER A 210 -19.02 -16.02 17.69
CA SER A 210 -20.49 -16.11 17.68
C SER A 210 -21.17 -15.03 16.82
N MET A 211 -20.44 -13.95 16.53
CA MET A 211 -20.92 -12.81 15.76
C MET A 211 -20.88 -13.13 14.27
N ASN A 212 -21.96 -12.79 13.55
CA ASN A 212 -21.97 -12.91 12.10
C ASN A 212 -21.39 -11.63 11.43
N PRO A 213 -20.90 -11.70 10.18
CA PRO A 213 -20.29 -10.55 9.51
C PRO A 213 -21.20 -9.32 9.34
N ASN A 214 -22.52 -9.53 9.19
CA ASN A 214 -23.46 -8.41 9.04
C ASN A 214 -23.68 -7.68 10.36
N GLU A 215 -23.72 -8.41 11.46
CA GLU A 215 -23.75 -7.85 12.82
C GLU A 215 -22.47 -7.05 13.10
N ALA A 216 -21.29 -7.60 12.80
CA ALA A 216 -20.02 -6.86 12.95
C ALA A 216 -20.05 -5.54 12.14
N LYS A 217 -20.49 -5.59 10.89
CA LYS A 217 -20.62 -4.41 10.03
C LYS A 217 -21.58 -3.36 10.60
N SER A 218 -22.63 -3.78 11.31
CA SER A 218 -23.57 -2.86 11.97
C SER A 218 -22.93 -2.05 13.10
N PHE A 219 -21.88 -2.59 13.74
CA PHE A 219 -21.06 -1.89 14.73
C PHE A 219 -19.88 -1.12 14.13
N GLY A 220 -19.75 -1.11 12.79
CA GLY A 220 -18.59 -0.53 12.11
C GLY A 220 -17.34 -1.41 12.19
N ASP A 221 -17.50 -2.70 12.44
CA ASP A 221 -16.42 -3.67 12.56
C ASP A 221 -16.34 -4.61 11.34
N VAL A 222 -15.21 -5.28 11.22
CA VAL A 222 -14.95 -6.36 10.27
C VAL A 222 -14.30 -7.54 10.99
N ILE A 223 -14.73 -8.75 10.65
CA ILE A 223 -14.14 -9.98 11.16
C ILE A 223 -13.13 -10.48 10.15
N LEU A 224 -11.85 -10.52 10.54
CA LEU A 224 -10.77 -11.02 9.69
C LEU A 224 -10.08 -12.25 10.31
N PRO A 225 -9.71 -13.26 9.50
CA PRO A 225 -8.97 -14.43 9.97
C PRO A 225 -7.47 -14.14 10.13
N ASP A 226 -6.82 -14.90 11.00
CA ASP A 226 -5.36 -14.95 11.12
C ASP A 226 -4.73 -15.60 9.87
N VAL A 227 -3.57 -15.10 9.44
CA VAL A 227 -2.85 -15.61 8.27
C VAL A 227 -2.33 -17.04 8.47
N ASN A 228 -1.92 -17.39 9.69
CA ASN A 228 -1.33 -18.68 10.02
C ASN A 228 -2.38 -19.66 10.56
N THR A 229 -3.41 -19.15 11.24
CA THR A 229 -4.46 -19.97 11.85
C THR A 229 -5.85 -19.48 11.42
N PRO A 230 -6.38 -19.92 10.26
CA PRO A 230 -7.64 -19.39 9.72
C PRO A 230 -8.88 -19.54 10.63
N GLU A 231 -8.83 -20.48 11.59
CA GLU A 231 -9.88 -20.65 12.61
C GLU A 231 -9.89 -19.52 13.64
N ARG A 232 -8.73 -18.90 13.89
CA ARG A 232 -8.61 -17.74 14.77
C ARG A 232 -9.06 -16.49 14.02
N LYS A 233 -10.05 -15.80 14.58
CA LYS A 233 -10.63 -14.58 14.03
C LYS A 233 -10.39 -13.41 14.96
N TYR A 234 -10.29 -12.22 14.37
CA TYR A 234 -10.21 -10.95 15.09
C TYR A 234 -11.37 -10.06 14.67
N LEU A 235 -11.97 -9.39 15.64
CA LEU A 235 -12.95 -8.34 15.41
C LEU A 235 -12.22 -7.00 15.39
N LEU A 236 -12.21 -6.34 14.24
CA LEU A 236 -11.43 -5.13 14.01
C LEU A 236 -12.35 -3.98 13.62
N ARG A 237 -12.03 -2.78 14.08
CA ARG A 237 -12.69 -1.55 13.64
C ARG A 237 -12.43 -1.39 12.13
N ALA A 238 -13.49 -1.29 11.32
CA ALA A 238 -13.37 -1.29 9.85
C ALA A 238 -12.62 -0.07 9.29
N ILE A 239 -12.66 1.05 10.02
CA ILE A 239 -11.83 2.23 9.75
C ILE A 239 -10.47 1.97 10.38
N GLN A 240 -9.46 1.85 9.52
CA GLN A 240 -8.08 1.66 9.92
C GLN A 240 -7.55 2.90 10.67
N VAL A 241 -6.59 2.68 11.55
CA VAL A 241 -5.83 3.74 12.22
C VAL A 241 -4.80 4.33 11.25
N LEU A 242 -4.06 3.46 10.55
CA LEU A 242 -3.10 3.85 9.51
C LEU A 242 -3.21 2.91 8.30
N ASP A 243 -2.78 3.38 7.14
CA ASP A 243 -2.48 2.55 5.96
C ASP A 243 -1.01 2.66 5.54
N GLY A 244 -0.64 1.83 4.56
CA GLY A 244 0.67 1.85 3.92
C GLY A 244 1.09 3.21 3.32
N SER A 245 0.18 4.16 3.04
CA SER A 245 0.56 5.48 2.52
C SER A 245 1.18 6.38 3.59
N MET A 246 0.93 6.06 4.87
CA MET A 246 1.49 6.76 6.02
C MET A 246 2.87 6.22 6.44
N LEU A 247 3.38 5.20 5.76
CA LEU A 247 4.70 4.63 5.97
C LEU A 247 5.71 5.19 4.96
N THR A 248 6.91 5.47 5.42
CA THR A 248 8.05 5.92 4.60
C THR A 248 9.06 4.81 4.34
N ASP A 249 9.20 3.85 5.27
CA ASP A 249 10.13 2.73 5.17
C ASP A 249 9.64 1.52 5.99
N ALA A 250 10.00 0.32 5.56
CA ALA A 250 9.72 -0.93 6.28
C ALA A 250 10.90 -1.89 6.14
N LYS A 251 11.54 -2.25 7.26
CA LYS A 251 12.76 -3.08 7.26
C LYS A 251 12.67 -4.22 8.26
N VAL A 252 13.07 -5.41 7.82
CA VAL A 252 13.21 -6.56 8.70
C VAL A 252 14.40 -6.32 9.65
N GLY A 253 14.14 -6.44 10.94
CA GLY A 253 15.15 -6.51 11.99
C GLY A 253 15.15 -7.88 12.65
N PHE A 254 16.18 -8.17 13.44
CA PHE A 254 16.25 -9.37 14.27
C PHE A 254 16.49 -8.94 15.71
N ASP A 255 15.73 -9.53 16.64
CA ASP A 255 15.94 -9.29 18.06
C ASP A 255 17.18 -10.06 18.56
N LYS A 256 17.49 -9.92 19.86
CA LYS A 256 18.63 -10.62 20.49
C LYS A 256 18.49 -12.15 20.47
N ASN A 257 17.28 -12.67 20.30
CA ASN A 257 16.96 -14.09 20.21
C ASN A 257 16.88 -14.57 18.75
N ASN A 258 17.32 -13.74 17.79
CA ASN A 258 17.26 -14.00 16.36
C ASN A 258 15.83 -14.20 15.81
N GLN A 259 14.82 -13.63 16.49
CA GLN A 259 13.46 -13.58 16.00
C GLN A 259 13.29 -12.39 15.05
N PRO A 260 12.75 -12.59 13.84
CA PRO A 260 12.53 -11.50 12.89
C PRO A 260 11.37 -10.61 13.35
N PHE A 261 11.54 -9.30 13.22
CA PHE A 261 10.50 -8.29 13.41
C PHE A 261 10.54 -7.26 12.29
N ILE A 262 9.48 -6.46 12.12
CA ILE A 262 9.42 -5.45 11.05
C ILE A 262 9.45 -4.06 11.68
N ASN A 263 10.50 -3.30 11.42
CA ASN A 263 10.56 -1.89 11.74
C ASN A 263 9.82 -1.09 10.68
N PHE A 264 8.78 -0.36 11.08
CA PHE A 264 8.12 0.64 10.25
C PHE A 264 8.61 2.04 10.61
N THR A 265 8.82 2.86 9.59
CA THR A 265 9.01 4.31 9.74
C THR A 265 7.77 5.00 9.18
N LEU A 266 7.18 5.88 9.98
CA LEU A 266 5.98 6.65 9.63
C LEU A 266 6.37 8.04 9.10
N ASN A 267 5.53 8.62 8.25
CA ASN A 267 5.63 10.03 7.91
C ASN A 267 5.09 10.92 9.06
N GLY A 268 5.20 12.24 8.94
CA GLY A 268 4.78 13.16 10.02
C GLY A 268 3.31 13.03 10.42
N GLN A 269 2.41 12.83 9.45
CA GLN A 269 0.98 12.63 9.70
C GLN A 269 0.73 11.29 10.42
N GLY A 270 1.31 10.21 9.89
CA GLY A 270 1.20 8.87 10.47
C GLY A 270 1.74 8.81 11.88
N ALA A 271 2.88 9.46 12.15
CA ALA A 271 3.47 9.52 13.48
C ALA A 271 2.57 10.25 14.50
N LYS A 272 1.88 11.33 14.09
CA LYS A 272 0.92 12.05 14.94
C LYS A 272 -0.28 11.17 15.26
N ILE A 273 -0.96 10.65 14.24
CA ILE A 273 -2.14 9.78 14.38
C ILE A 273 -1.82 8.55 15.24
N PHE A 274 -0.68 7.91 14.99
CA PHE A 274 -0.23 6.74 15.74
C PHE A 274 0.10 7.07 17.21
N GLY A 275 0.79 8.19 17.44
CA GLY A 275 1.15 8.63 18.78
C GLY A 275 -0.05 9.01 19.64
N ASP A 276 -1.13 9.51 19.01
CA ASP A 276 -2.37 9.84 19.70
C ASP A 276 -3.20 8.58 19.95
N PHE A 277 -3.29 7.67 18.97
CA PHE A 277 -3.96 6.38 19.13
C PHE A 277 -3.31 5.54 20.25
N THR A 278 -1.99 5.37 20.23
CA THR A 278 -1.27 4.57 21.25
C THR A 278 -1.33 5.19 22.65
N LYS A 279 -1.45 6.52 22.74
CA LYS A 279 -1.70 7.22 24.02
C LYS A 279 -3.07 6.84 24.59
N LEU A 280 -4.10 6.76 23.76
CA LEU A 280 -5.44 6.37 24.19
C LEU A 280 -5.52 4.87 24.54
N ALA A 281 -4.88 4.02 23.73
CA ALA A 281 -4.81 2.56 23.92
C ALA A 281 -4.15 2.12 25.24
N THR A 282 -3.36 3.01 25.85
CA THR A 282 -2.63 2.77 27.10
C THR A 282 -3.19 3.53 28.30
N ARG A 283 -4.25 4.32 28.08
CA ARG A 283 -4.85 5.15 29.14
C ARG A 283 -5.48 4.25 30.20
N ASP A 284 -5.44 4.71 31.46
CA ASP A 284 -6.10 4.04 32.59
C ASP A 284 -5.66 2.57 32.81
N GLY A 285 -4.44 2.22 32.39
CA GLY A 285 -3.88 0.86 32.50
C GLY A 285 -4.43 -0.13 31.47
N LYS A 286 -5.12 0.35 30.43
CA LYS A 286 -5.55 -0.47 29.30
C LYS A 286 -4.36 -0.87 28.42
N HIS A 287 -4.55 -1.94 27.64
CA HIS A 287 -3.57 -2.49 26.72
C HIS A 287 -4.26 -2.94 25.43
N ASP A 288 -4.94 -2.00 24.78
CA ASP A 288 -5.70 -2.28 23.57
C ASP A 288 -4.77 -2.82 22.48
N ARG A 289 -5.28 -3.77 21.69
CA ARG A 289 -4.52 -4.37 20.60
C ARG A 289 -4.71 -3.64 19.30
N MET A 290 -3.65 -3.68 18.49
CA MET A 290 -3.67 -3.21 17.12
C MET A 290 -3.27 -4.34 16.19
N ALA A 291 -4.15 -4.65 15.25
CA ALA A 291 -3.91 -5.65 14.24
C ALA A 291 -3.15 -5.07 13.04
N ILE A 292 -2.10 -5.77 12.62
CA ILE A 292 -1.44 -5.58 11.34
C ILE A 292 -2.16 -6.46 10.33
N VAL A 293 -2.85 -5.84 9.38
CA VAL A 293 -3.66 -6.51 8.36
C VAL A 293 -3.00 -6.36 7.01
N LEU A 294 -2.87 -7.47 6.30
CA LEU A 294 -2.40 -7.51 4.92
C LEU A 294 -3.43 -8.28 4.09
N ASP A 295 -4.02 -7.61 3.10
CA ASP A 295 -4.99 -8.21 2.16
C ASP A 295 -6.14 -8.94 2.87
N ASN A 296 -6.75 -8.28 3.85
CA ASN A 296 -7.85 -8.82 4.68
C ASN A 296 -7.47 -10.05 5.54
N LYS A 297 -6.18 -10.27 5.80
CA LYS A 297 -5.71 -11.27 6.77
C LYS A 297 -4.89 -10.61 7.86
N VAL A 298 -5.12 -11.03 9.10
CA VAL A 298 -4.35 -10.54 10.25
C VAL A 298 -3.02 -11.26 10.29
N ILE A 299 -1.94 -10.49 10.18
CA ILE A 299 -0.56 -11.00 10.30
C ILE A 299 -0.19 -11.13 11.77
N SER A 300 -0.51 -10.11 12.56
CA SER A 300 -0.30 -10.07 14.01
C SER A 300 -1.27 -9.08 14.65
N ALA A 301 -1.51 -9.24 15.95
CA ALA A 301 -2.33 -8.31 16.74
C ALA A 301 -1.70 -8.08 18.14
N PRO A 302 -0.53 -7.43 18.20
CA PRO A 302 0.14 -7.13 19.47
C PRO A 302 -0.67 -6.16 20.34
N SER A 303 -0.48 -6.29 21.66
CA SER A 303 -0.97 -5.31 22.64
C SER A 303 -0.07 -4.08 22.66
N ILE A 304 -0.68 -2.91 22.78
CA ILE A 304 0.05 -1.65 22.93
C ILE A 304 0.37 -1.46 24.43
N ASN A 305 1.66 -1.37 24.74
CA ASN A 305 2.13 -1.27 26.12
C ASN A 305 2.51 0.16 26.53
N GLU A 306 2.92 0.97 25.56
CA GLU A 306 3.33 2.35 25.78
C GLU A 306 2.95 3.25 24.60
N ARG A 307 2.95 4.56 24.82
CA ARG A 307 2.74 5.55 23.77
C ARG A 307 3.95 5.57 22.82
N ILE A 308 3.69 5.48 21.52
CA ILE A 308 4.73 5.49 20.48
C ILE A 308 4.62 6.79 19.65
N GLY A 309 5.33 7.84 20.08
CA GLY A 309 5.29 9.15 19.40
C GLY A 309 6.45 9.42 18.42
N GLY A 310 7.47 8.56 18.38
CA GLY A 310 8.70 8.80 17.61
C GLY A 310 8.63 8.50 16.11
N GLY A 311 7.47 8.08 15.59
CA GLY A 311 7.30 7.69 14.19
C GLY A 311 8.04 6.41 13.78
N ARG A 312 8.63 5.67 14.73
CA ARG A 312 9.25 4.35 14.51
C ARG A 312 8.46 3.32 15.29
N VAL A 313 8.03 2.28 14.60
CA VAL A 313 7.18 1.21 15.14
C VAL A 313 7.88 -0.13 14.91
N GLN A 314 7.76 -1.05 15.87
CA GLN A 314 8.30 -2.41 15.80
C GLN A 314 7.18 -3.43 15.92
#